data_AF-A0A1G7GCF0-F1
#
_entry.id   AF-A0A1G7GCF0-F1
#
_cell.length_a   1.000
_cell.length_b   1.000
_cell.length_c   1.000
_cell.angle_alpha   90.00
_cell.angle_beta   90.00
_cell.angle_gamma   90.00
#
_symmetry.space_group_name_H-M   'P 1'
#
loop_
_entity.id
_entity.type
_entity.pdbx_description
1 polymer ?
#
loop_
_entity_poly.entity_id
_entity_poly.type
_entity_poly.pdbx_seq_one_letter_code
_entity_poly.pdbx_strand_id
1 'polypeptide(L)'
;MPKKEKILNREDGLITFTGLLWQKNITMPFKNAVFCYSTGGEDATGAFMLQVIRPTKGYTFEDFMIGAQSCYEDISLITWYMDKNRPLPPGDAFDEYRFQDFERRKAEGFPKPLYQSNIPTPEATIEQQKEREEIGGW
;
A
#
# COMPACT_ATOMS: atom_id res chain seq x y z
N MET A 1 -23.83 -4.93 -13.81
CA MET A 1 -23.19 -4.61 -12.52
C MET A 1 -22.20 -3.48 -12.75
N PRO A 2 -22.00 -2.56 -11.79
CA PRO A 2 -20.93 -1.56 -11.89
C PRO A 2 -19.56 -2.25 -12.03
N LYS A 3 -18.63 -1.64 -12.78
CA LYS A 3 -17.26 -2.13 -12.90
C LYS A 3 -16.62 -2.15 -11.50
N LYS A 4 -16.18 -3.32 -11.04
CA LYS A 4 -15.48 -3.47 -9.77
C LYS A 4 -14.00 -3.16 -9.97
N GLU A 5 -13.45 -2.27 -9.16
CA GLU A 5 -12.06 -1.84 -9.28
C GLU A 5 -11.38 -1.85 -7.91
N LYS A 6 -10.10 -2.24 -7.91
CA LYS A 6 -9.19 -2.15 -6.78
C LYS A 6 -7.96 -1.40 -7.28
N ILE A 7 -7.78 -0.16 -6.81
CA ILE A 7 -6.73 0.73 -7.32
C ILE A 7 -5.98 1.32 -6.13
N LEU A 8 -4.66 1.23 -6.18
CA LEU A 8 -3.73 1.90 -5.28
C LEU A 8 -3.07 3.03 -6.08
N ASN A 9 -3.52 4.27 -5.87
CA ASN A 9 -2.93 5.43 -6.51
C ASN A 9 -1.91 6.05 -5.56
N ARG A 10 -0.65 5.61 -5.70
CA ARG A 10 0.50 6.06 -4.92
C ARG A 10 0.76 7.56 -5.02
N GLU A 11 0.58 8.14 -6.22
CA GLU A 11 0.92 9.54 -6.49
C GLU A 11 0.02 10.51 -5.70
N ASP A 12 -1.29 10.28 -5.79
CA ASP A 12 -2.32 11.09 -5.13
C ASP A 12 -2.63 10.61 -3.70
N GLY A 13 -2.08 9.48 -3.28
CA GLY A 13 -2.35 8.87 -1.97
C GLY A 13 -3.80 8.39 -1.82
N LEU A 14 -4.41 7.90 -2.90
CA LEU A 14 -5.81 7.46 -2.95
C LEU A 14 -5.90 5.93 -3.06
N ILE A 15 -6.91 5.37 -2.41
CA ILE A 15 -7.31 3.97 -2.58
C ILE A 15 -8.72 3.90 -3.13
N THR A 16 -8.95 3.00 -4.09
CA THR A 16 -10.27 2.66 -4.62
C THR A 16 -10.57 1.19 -4.39
N PHE A 17 -11.78 0.88 -3.91
CA PHE A 17 -12.27 -0.48 -3.73
C PHE A 17 -13.78 -0.57 -3.99
N THR A 18 -14.27 -1.80 -4.18
CA THR A 18 -15.67 -2.06 -4.56
C THR A 18 -16.66 -1.60 -3.49
N GLY A 19 -17.74 -0.94 -3.92
CA GLY A 19 -18.91 -0.64 -3.08
C GLY A 19 -19.71 -1.88 -2.68
N LEU A 20 -20.66 -1.71 -1.77
CA LEU A 20 -21.54 -2.82 -1.37
C LEU A 20 -22.56 -3.11 -2.49
N LEU A 21 -22.59 -4.35 -2.97
CA LEU A 21 -23.52 -4.77 -4.03
C LEU A 21 -23.42 -3.83 -5.25
N TRP A 22 -24.51 -3.16 -5.62
CA TRP A 22 -24.59 -2.36 -6.86
C TRP A 22 -24.19 -0.90 -6.63
N GLN A 23 -23.66 -0.58 -5.44
CA GLN A 23 -23.10 0.73 -5.16
C GLN A 23 -21.84 0.97 -6.00
N LYS A 24 -21.54 2.26 -6.24
CA LYS A 24 -20.32 2.68 -6.93
C LYS A 24 -19.08 2.29 -6.12
N ASN A 25 -17.93 2.23 -6.79
CA ASN A 25 -16.64 2.12 -6.12
C ASN A 25 -16.45 3.29 -5.14
N ILE A 26 -15.74 3.01 -4.05
CA ILE A 26 -15.39 3.99 -3.03
C ILE A 26 -13.95 4.39 -3.29
N THR A 27 -13.70 5.68 -3.45
CA THR A 27 -12.36 6.26 -3.52
C THR A 27 -12.16 7.21 -2.34
N MET A 28 -11.06 7.05 -1.61
CA MET A 28 -10.75 7.90 -0.46
C MET A 28 -9.24 8.01 -0.22
N PRO A 29 -8.77 8.99 0.59
CA PRO A 29 -7.38 9.04 1.01
C PRO A 29 -6.97 7.74 1.72
N PHE A 30 -5.85 7.14 1.32
CA PHE A 30 -5.37 5.88 1.88
C PHE A 30 -5.15 5.95 3.39
N LYS A 31 -4.66 7.10 3.90
CA LYS A 31 -4.52 7.36 5.34
C LYS A 31 -5.82 7.26 6.16
N ASN A 32 -6.99 7.33 5.50
CA ASN A 32 -8.29 7.22 6.14
C ASN A 32 -8.91 5.82 5.99
N ALA A 33 -8.28 4.93 5.21
CA ALA A 33 -8.77 3.58 5.02
C ALA A 33 -8.54 2.74 6.28
N VAL A 34 -9.54 1.95 6.65
CA VAL A 34 -9.43 1.01 7.77
C VAL A 34 -9.36 -0.39 7.20
N PHE A 35 -8.31 -1.11 7.57
CA PHE A 35 -8.13 -2.51 7.23
C PHE A 35 -8.42 -3.41 8.44
N CYS A 36 -8.94 -4.58 8.16
CA CYS A 36 -9.07 -5.68 9.11
C CYS A 36 -8.63 -6.98 8.44
N TYR A 37 -8.66 -8.07 9.19
CA TYR A 37 -8.48 -9.41 8.63
C TYR A 37 -9.63 -10.30 9.06
N SER A 38 -9.99 -11.27 8.21
CA SER A 38 -10.99 -12.28 8.53
C SER A 38 -10.47 -13.27 9.57
N THR A 39 -11.36 -13.76 10.45
CA THR A 39 -11.01 -14.81 11.43
C THR A 39 -11.26 -16.23 10.91
N GLY A 40 -11.91 -16.36 9.75
CA GLY A 40 -12.29 -17.64 9.16
C GLY A 40 -13.49 -18.31 9.81
N GLY A 41 -13.86 -19.47 9.27
CA GLY A 41 -14.85 -20.39 9.84
C GLY A 41 -14.29 -21.26 10.97
N GLU A 42 -15.08 -22.20 11.48
CA GLU A 42 -14.68 -23.12 12.57
C GLU A 42 -13.44 -23.97 12.21
N ASP A 43 -13.25 -24.26 10.93
CA ASP A 43 -12.11 -24.99 10.37
C ASP A 43 -10.95 -24.07 9.93
N ALA A 44 -11.01 -22.79 10.31
CA ALA A 44 -10.12 -21.71 9.87
C ALA A 44 -10.13 -21.42 8.35
N THR A 45 -11.07 -21.99 7.59
CA THR A 45 -11.22 -21.68 6.17
C THR A 45 -11.53 -20.19 6.00
N GLY A 46 -10.72 -19.53 5.16
CA GLY A 46 -10.85 -18.10 4.90
C GLY A 46 -10.41 -17.20 6.06
N ALA A 47 -9.59 -17.68 7.01
CA ALA A 47 -8.92 -16.84 7.99
C ALA A 47 -7.75 -16.05 7.39
N PHE A 48 -7.38 -14.94 8.02
CA PHE A 48 -6.26 -14.07 7.64
C PHE A 48 -6.35 -13.49 6.23
N MET A 49 -7.57 -13.25 5.74
CA MET A 49 -7.81 -12.51 4.51
C MET A 49 -7.82 -11.02 4.82
N LEU A 50 -6.97 -10.25 4.15
CA LEU A 50 -6.96 -8.79 4.26
C LEU A 50 -8.26 -8.24 3.71
N GLN A 51 -8.88 -7.34 4.48
CA GLN A 51 -10.15 -6.72 4.16
C GLN A 51 -10.06 -5.21 4.37
N VAL A 52 -10.72 -4.46 3.49
CA VAL A 52 -10.92 -3.01 3.66
C VAL A 52 -12.35 -2.75 4.09
N ILE A 53 -12.51 -2.01 5.19
CA ILE A 53 -13.81 -1.62 5.72
C ILE A 53 -14.38 -0.48 4.88
N ARG A 54 -15.58 -0.70 4.33
CA ARG A 54 -16.32 0.36 3.66
C ARG A 54 -16.77 1.40 4.71
N PRO A 55 -16.63 2.71 4.45
CA PRO A 55 -17.04 3.78 5.35
C PRO A 55 -18.58 3.94 5.37
N THR A 56 -19.27 2.87 5.77
CA THR A 56 -20.73 2.74 5.82
C THR A 56 -21.13 2.46 7.26
N LYS A 57 -22.35 2.85 7.66
CA LYS A 57 -22.84 2.69 9.04
C LYS A 57 -22.84 1.22 9.54
N GLY A 58 -22.80 0.24 8.65
CA GLY A 58 -22.81 -1.19 8.99
C GLY A 58 -21.44 -1.88 8.94
N TYR A 59 -20.33 -1.14 8.77
CA TYR A 59 -18.97 -1.69 8.70
C TYR A 59 -18.81 -2.89 7.74
N THR A 60 -19.50 -2.87 6.61
CA THR A 60 -19.31 -3.90 5.58
C THR A 60 -17.90 -3.82 5.00
N PHE A 61 -17.38 -4.92 4.47
CA PHE A 61 -15.99 -4.99 3.99
C PHE A 61 -15.87 -5.58 2.58
N GLU A 62 -14.75 -5.30 1.93
CA GLU A 62 -14.32 -5.92 0.68
C GLU A 62 -13.00 -6.66 0.93
N ASP A 63 -12.85 -7.88 0.43
CA ASP A 63 -11.56 -8.57 0.45
C ASP A 63 -10.56 -7.81 -0.42
N PHE A 64 -9.38 -7.50 0.12
CA PHE A 64 -8.35 -6.69 -0.52
C PHE A 64 -6.99 -7.41 -0.56
N MET A 65 -7.02 -8.72 -0.81
CA MET A 65 -5.80 -9.50 -1.04
C MET A 65 -5.11 -9.05 -2.33
N ILE A 66 -3.78 -8.91 -2.30
CA ILE A 66 -2.97 -8.58 -3.48
C ILE A 66 -1.99 -9.71 -3.87
N GLY A 67 -2.12 -10.87 -3.24
CA GLY A 67 -1.46 -12.11 -3.64
C GLY A 67 -0.24 -12.49 -2.80
N ALA A 68 0.02 -11.82 -1.67
CA ALA A 68 1.00 -12.30 -0.71
C ALA A 68 0.48 -13.52 0.08
N GLN A 69 1.33 -14.11 0.93
CA GLN A 69 1.00 -15.35 1.64
C GLN A 69 0.03 -15.12 2.81
N SER A 70 -0.08 -13.88 3.31
CA SER A 70 -0.95 -13.52 4.42
C SER A 70 -1.42 -12.06 4.37
N CYS A 71 -2.50 -11.74 5.11
CA CYS A 71 -2.95 -10.36 5.26
C CYS A 71 -1.87 -9.41 5.80
N TYR A 72 -0.92 -9.91 6.61
CA TYR A 72 0.17 -9.12 7.17
C TYR A 72 1.18 -8.70 6.11
N GLU A 73 1.51 -9.60 5.20
CA GLU A 73 2.38 -9.30 4.06
C GLU A 73 1.69 -8.37 3.08
N ASP A 74 0.42 -8.63 2.76
CA ASP A 74 -0.37 -7.77 1.87
C ASP A 74 -0.45 -6.35 2.41
N ILE A 75 -0.82 -6.14 3.69
CA ILE A 75 -0.91 -4.78 4.24
C ILE A 75 0.46 -4.10 4.35
N SER A 76 1.52 -4.87 4.60
CA SER A 76 2.90 -4.34 4.62
C SER A 76 3.32 -3.86 3.23
N LEU A 77 3.06 -4.66 2.19
CA LEU A 77 3.34 -4.32 0.81
C LEU A 77 2.51 -3.11 0.34
N ILE A 78 1.21 -3.09 0.66
CA ILE A 78 0.32 -1.95 0.34
C ILE A 78 0.81 -0.68 1.02
N THR A 79 1.13 -0.74 2.32
CA THR A 79 1.57 0.43 3.08
C THR A 79 2.91 0.95 2.57
N TRP A 80 3.85 0.06 2.23
CA TRP A 80 5.12 0.45 1.61
C TRP A 80 4.88 1.08 0.24
N TYR A 81 4.08 0.45 -0.63
CA TYR A 81 3.77 0.97 -1.95
C TYR A 81 3.03 2.32 -1.90
N MET A 82 2.11 2.52 -0.96
CA MET A 82 1.38 3.79 -0.83
C MET A 82 2.22 4.89 -0.17
N ASP A 83 3.31 4.56 0.50
CA ASP A 83 4.28 5.53 0.99
C ASP A 83 5.16 6.03 -0.16
N LYS A 84 4.71 7.10 -0.83
CA LYS A 84 5.46 7.68 -1.95
C LYS A 84 6.82 8.26 -1.57
N ASN A 85 7.10 8.41 -0.27
CA ASN A 85 8.38 8.93 0.20
C ASN A 85 9.43 7.82 0.40
N ARG A 86 8.99 6.55 0.41
CA ARG A 86 9.87 5.37 0.46
C ARG A 86 10.26 4.90 -0.94
N PRO A 87 11.39 4.18 -1.08
CA PRO A 87 11.68 3.45 -2.31
C PRO A 87 10.56 2.46 -2.64
N LEU A 88 10.40 2.12 -3.92
CA LEU A 88 9.45 1.08 -4.35
C LEU A 88 9.75 -0.25 -3.64
N PRO A 89 8.72 -1.02 -3.23
CA PRO A 89 8.90 -2.29 -2.54
C PRO A 89 9.86 -3.25 -3.27
N PRO A 90 10.55 -4.15 -2.55
CA PRO A 90 11.46 -5.13 -3.15
C PRO A 90 10.72 -6.11 -4.08
N GLY A 91 11.45 -6.73 -5.00
CA GLY A 91 10.90 -7.59 -6.06
C GLY A 91 11.15 -7.01 -7.45
N ASP A 92 10.81 -7.78 -8.48
CA ASP A 92 11.07 -7.45 -9.89
C ASP A 92 9.96 -6.61 -10.54
N ALA A 93 8.75 -6.64 -9.98
CA ALA A 93 7.57 -5.94 -10.51
C ALA A 93 7.75 -4.42 -10.72
N PHE A 94 8.73 -3.80 -10.05
CA PHE A 94 8.96 -2.36 -10.08
C PHE A 94 10.32 -1.95 -10.63
N ASP A 95 11.16 -2.88 -11.09
CA ASP A 95 12.56 -2.61 -11.43
C ASP A 95 12.72 -1.51 -12.49
N GLU A 96 11.86 -1.51 -13.51
CA GLU A 96 11.86 -0.50 -14.58
C GLU A 96 11.58 0.93 -14.07
N TYR A 97 10.92 1.06 -12.91
CA TYR A 97 10.49 2.34 -12.35
C TYR A 97 11.37 2.84 -11.21
N ARG A 98 12.27 2.00 -10.65
CA ARG A 98 13.07 2.34 -9.46
C ARG A 98 13.91 3.59 -9.65
N PHE A 99 14.58 3.70 -10.79
CA PHE A 99 15.43 4.87 -11.09
C PHE A 99 14.61 6.15 -11.19
N GLN A 100 13.44 6.10 -11.86
CA GLN A 100 12.56 7.26 -11.99
C GLN A 100 11.97 7.69 -10.64
N ASP A 101 11.54 6.73 -9.80
CA ASP A 101 11.05 7.03 -8.45
C ASP A 101 12.17 7.62 -7.56
N PHE A 102 13.40 7.12 -7.67
CA PHE A 102 14.56 7.69 -6.98
C PHE A 102 14.81 9.14 -7.39
N GLU A 103 14.93 9.44 -8.69
CA GLU A 103 15.20 10.79 -9.18
C GLU A 103 14.07 11.76 -8.81
N ARG A 104 12.81 11.31 -8.82
CA ARG A 104 11.68 12.11 -8.32
C ARG A 104 11.84 12.45 -6.83
N ARG A 105 12.08 11.44 -5.98
CA ARG A 105 12.25 11.65 -4.52
C ARG A 105 13.47 12.52 -4.21
N LYS A 106 14.54 12.38 -4.99
CA LYS A 106 15.74 13.22 -4.92
C LYS A 106 15.41 14.68 -5.21
N ALA A 107 14.63 14.95 -6.26
CA ALA A 107 14.17 16.30 -6.60
C ALA A 107 13.27 16.92 -5.50
N GLU A 108 12.54 16.08 -4.76
CA GLU A 108 11.75 16.47 -3.59
C GLU A 108 12.56 16.58 -2.28
N GLY A 109 13.86 16.26 -2.31
CA GLY A 109 14.75 16.32 -1.14
C GLY A 109 14.61 15.14 -0.17
N PHE A 110 14.18 13.97 -0.67
CA PHE A 110 13.94 12.75 0.12
C PHE A 110 13.11 13.00 1.39
N PRO A 111 11.84 13.40 1.23
CA PRO A 111 10.95 13.60 2.36
C PRO A 111 10.85 12.34 3.22
N LYS A 112 10.60 12.50 4.53
CA LYS A 112 10.48 11.38 5.46
C LYS A 112 9.29 10.47 5.11
N PRO A 113 9.34 9.17 5.44
CA PRO A 113 8.24 8.24 5.20
C PRO A 113 6.93 8.74 5.81
N LEU A 114 5.82 8.54 5.09
CA LEU A 114 4.47 8.91 5.55
C LEU A 114 3.96 7.98 6.64
N TYR A 115 4.35 6.71 6.58
CA TYR A 115 3.95 5.68 7.54
C TYR A 115 5.18 5.24 8.34
N GLN A 116 4.99 4.78 9.58
CA GLN A 116 6.11 4.25 10.37
C GLN A 116 6.48 2.84 9.92
N SER A 117 7.73 2.44 10.12
CA SER A 117 8.22 1.09 9.86
C SER A 117 9.32 0.73 10.83
N ASN A 118 9.30 -0.52 11.31
CA ASN A 118 10.38 -1.10 12.11
C ASN A 118 11.39 -1.85 11.24
N ILE A 119 11.08 -2.06 9.96
CA ILE A 119 11.99 -2.66 8.99
C ILE A 119 12.69 -1.57 8.17
N PRO A 120 13.99 -1.73 7.87
CA PRO A 120 14.71 -0.80 7.00
C PRO A 120 14.16 -0.86 5.57
N THR A 121 14.14 0.29 4.89
CA THR A 121 13.70 0.39 3.49
C THR A 121 14.84 0.96 2.65
N PRO A 122 15.83 0.11 2.30
CA PRO A 122 17.02 0.57 1.56
C PRO A 122 16.66 0.94 0.12
N GLU A 123 17.45 1.83 -0.46
CA GLU A 123 17.44 2.08 -1.92
C GLU A 123 17.93 0.86 -2.71
N ALA A 124 17.77 0.90 -4.04
CA ALA A 124 18.14 -0.21 -4.91
C ALA A 124 19.66 -0.44 -4.97
N THR A 125 20.47 0.61 -4.76
CA THR A 125 21.93 0.52 -4.71
C THR A 125 22.51 1.22 -3.48
N ILE A 126 23.76 0.87 -3.13
CA ILE A 126 24.48 1.45 -2.00
C ILE A 126 24.78 2.94 -2.25
N GLU A 127 25.04 3.32 -3.50
CA GLU A 127 25.29 4.70 -3.90
C GLU A 127 24.04 5.56 -3.72
N GLN A 128 22.89 5.06 -4.17
CA GLN A 128 21.59 5.73 -3.98
C GLN A 128 21.26 5.90 -2.50
N GLN A 129 21.55 4.89 -1.69
CA GLN A 129 21.35 4.93 -0.25
C GLN A 129 22.18 6.04 0.41
N LYS A 130 23.47 6.17 0.04
CA LYS A 130 24.34 7.24 0.54
C LYS A 130 23.85 8.62 0.12
N GLU A 131 23.45 8.77 -1.13
CA GLU A 131 22.92 10.05 -1.65
C GLU A 131 21.63 10.47 -0.93
N ARG A 132 20.75 9.51 -0.63
CA ARG A 132 19.55 9.74 0.19
C ARG A 132 19.89 10.20 1.60
N GLU A 133 20.88 9.57 2.23
CA GLU A 133 21.33 9.94 3.58
C GLU A 133 21.97 11.33 3.61
N GLU A 134 22.74 11.69 2.57
CA GLU A 134 23.37 13.01 2.43
C GLU A 134 22.35 14.14 2.21
N ILE A 135 21.33 13.92 1.37
CA ILE A 135 20.34 14.94 1.01
C ILE A 135 19.19 15.00 2.03
N GLY A 136 18.64 13.85 2.40
CA GLY A 136 17.49 13.74 3.31
C GLY A 136 17.87 13.83 4.79
N GLY A 137 19.10 13.44 5.15
CA GLY A 137 19.57 13.45 6.53
C GLY A 137 18.95 12.37 7.43
N TRP A 138 18.45 11.26 6.84
CA TRP A 138 17.86 10.11 7.56
C TRP A 138 17.99 8.79 6.78
#